data_AF-A0A2P6G251-F1
#
_entry.id   AF-A0A2P6G251-F1
#
_cell.length_a   1.000
_cell.length_b   1.000
_cell.length_c   1.000
_cell.angle_alpha   90.00
_cell.angle_beta   90.00
_cell.angle_gamma   90.00
#
_symmetry.space_group_name_H-M   'P 1'
#
loop_
_entity.id
_entity.type
_entity.pdbx_description
1 polymer ?
#
loop_
_entity_poly.entity_id
_entity_poly.type
_entity_poly.pdbx_seq_one_letter_code
_entity_poly.pdbx_strand_id
1 'polypeptide(L)' 'MNKFTKVAILSFCLMGCQTAYLTSEGERLVGNVASGCIFGKVFFDDCKAGAAVTGAATIIDNQN' A
#
# COMPACT_ATOMS: atom_id res chain seq x y z
N MET A 1 3.10 -19.24 -21.59
CA MET A 1 3.69 -18.60 -20.38
C MET A 1 2.90 -19.06 -19.16
N ASN A 2 3.47 -19.96 -18.36
CA ASN A 2 2.77 -20.56 -17.22
C ASN A 2 2.46 -19.52 -16.14
N LYS A 3 1.27 -19.60 -15.53
CA LYS A 3 0.80 -18.66 -14.49
C LYS A 3 1.81 -18.50 -13.34
N PHE A 4 2.54 -19.57 -13.01
CA PHE A 4 3.59 -19.58 -11.98
C PHE A 4 4.80 -18.69 -12.31
N THR A 5 5.22 -18.61 -13.57
CA THR A 5 6.35 -17.76 -13.98
C THR A 5 6.02 -16.28 -13.84
N LYS A 6 4.75 -15.88 -14.08
CA LYS A 6 4.31 -14.49 -13.93
C LYS A 6 4.32 -14.04 -12.46
N VAL A 7 3.94 -14.92 -11.54
CA VAL A 7 3.97 -14.65 -10.09
C VAL A 7 5.40 -14.53 -9.58
N ALA A 8 6.31 -15.39 -10.03
CA ALA A 8 7.72 -15.33 -9.64
C ALA A 8 8.40 -14.03 -10.08
N ILE A 9 8.13 -13.56 -11.31
CA ILE A 9 8.69 -12.31 -11.83
C ILE A 9 8.11 -11.09 -11.09
N LEU A 10 6.80 -11.10 -10.79
CA LEU A 10 6.17 -10.01 -10.04
C LEU A 10 6.71 -9.92 -8.60
N SER A 11 6.87 -11.06 -7.91
CA SER A 11 7.46 -11.11 -6.57
C SER A 11 8.93 -10.66 -6.55
N PHE A 12 9.71 -11.00 -7.59
CA PHE A 12 11.11 -10.56 -7.69
C PHE A 12 11.23 -9.05 -7.94
N CYS A 13 10.31 -8.46 -8.70
CA CYS A 13 10.22 -7.01 -8.87
C CYS A 13 9.77 -6.27 -7.59
N LEU A 14 8.88 -6.87 -6.79
CA LEU A 14 8.40 -6.28 -5.53
C LEU A 14 9.47 -6.30 -4.43
N MET A 15 10.37 -7.30 -4.41
CA MET A 15 11.49 -7.36 -3.47
C MET A 15 12.56 -6.29 -3.75
N GLY A 16 12.71 -5.83 -4.99
CA GLY A 16 13.55 -4.69 -5.35
C GLY A 16 12.91 -3.32 -5.06
N CYS A 17 11.60 -3.29 -4.80
CA CYS A 17 10.89 -2.10 -4.31
C CYS A 17 10.95 -2.04 -2.76
N GLN A 18 12.08 -2.43 -2.18
CA GLN A 18 12.43 -2.06 -0.81
C GLN A 18 12.72 -0.55 -0.86
N THR A 19 11.67 0.20 -0.63
CA THR A 19 11.66 1.66 -0.56
C THR A 19 12.59 2.12 0.57
N ALA A 20 13.88 2.29 0.23
CA ALA A 20 14.86 2.94 1.08
C ALA A 20 14.83 4.48 0.95
N TYR A 21 13.79 5.03 0.31
CA TYR A 21 13.62 6.47 0.03
C TYR A 21 12.43 7.10 0.77
N LEU A 22 11.70 6.32 1.59
CA LEU A 22 10.65 6.89 2.41
C LEU A 22 11.28 7.40 3.71
N THR A 23 11.03 8.68 4.02
CA THR A 23 11.23 9.22 5.37
C THR A 23 10.31 8.47 6.34
N SER A 24 10.54 8.58 7.66
CA SER A 24 9.70 7.90 8.66
C SER A 24 8.19 8.21 8.48
N GLU A 25 7.87 9.41 7.99
CA GLU A 25 6.52 9.83 7.62
C GLU A 25 5.97 9.11 6.38
N GLY A 26 6.83 8.88 5.38
CA GLY A 26 6.47 8.11 4.19
C GLY A 26 6.20 6.64 4.49
N GLU A 27 6.95 6.05 5.43
CA GLU A 27 6.72 4.68 5.88
C GLU A 27 5.38 4.54 6.62
N ARG A 28 5.05 5.51 7.49
CA ARG A 28 3.72 5.63 8.12
C ARG A 28 2.59 5.77 7.09
N LEU A 29 2.77 6.61 6.07
CA LEU A 29 1.79 6.82 5.02
C LEU A 29 1.53 5.52 4.24
N VAL A 30 2.57 4.83 3.81
CA VAL A 30 2.43 3.55 3.09
C VAL A 30 1.80 2.48 3.98
N GLY A 31 2.16 2.41 5.26
CA GLY A 31 1.56 1.48 6.22
C GLY A 31 0.06 1.73 6.44
N ASN A 32 -0.35 2.99 6.56
CA ASN A 32 -1.76 3.36 6.71
C ASN A 32 -2.57 3.19 5.42
N VAL A 33 -1.97 3.44 4.26
CA VAL A 33 -2.58 3.16 2.95
C VAL A 33 -2.75 1.65 2.74
N ALA A 34 -1.74 0.85 3.09
CA ALA A 34 -1.80 -0.61 2.97
C ALA A 34 -2.85 -1.21 3.91
N SER A 35 -2.89 -0.78 5.18
CA SER A 35 -3.95 -1.21 6.11
C SER A 35 -5.32 -0.75 5.63
N GLY A 36 -5.47 0.49 5.16
CA GLY A 36 -6.71 0.99 4.57
C GLY A 36 -7.17 0.23 3.33
N CYS A 37 -6.25 -0.23 2.49
CA CYS A 37 -6.58 -1.12 1.38
C CYS A 37 -7.21 -2.43 1.87
N ILE A 38 -6.62 -3.06 2.90
CA ILE A 38 -7.17 -4.28 3.51
C ILE A 38 -8.56 -4.00 4.09
N PHE A 39 -8.71 -2.93 4.88
CA PHE A 39 -9.99 -2.53 5.45
C PHE A 39 -11.04 -2.22 4.37
N GLY A 40 -10.68 -1.50 3.32
CA GLY A 40 -11.57 -1.19 2.19
C GLY A 40 -12.01 -2.43 1.44
N LYS A 41 -11.11 -3.39 1.24
CA LYS A 41 -11.43 -4.68 0.63
C LYS A 41 -12.39 -5.51 1.48
N VAL A 42 -12.31 -5.43 2.82
CA VAL A 42 -13.17 -6.21 3.73
C VAL A 42 -14.57 -5.60 3.85
N PHE A 43 -14.67 -4.27 3.97
CA PHE A 43 -15.95 -3.60 4.25
C PHE A 43 -16.69 -3.10 3.00
N PHE A 44 -15.96 -2.79 1.93
CA PHE A 44 -16.51 -2.13 0.74
C PHE A 44 -16.16 -2.87 -0.57
N ASP A 45 -15.52 -4.05 -0.48
CA ASP A 45 -14.89 -4.80 -1.59
C ASP A 45 -13.91 -3.97 -2.46
N ASP A 46 -13.54 -2.78 -1.98
CA ASP A 46 -12.77 -1.79 -2.75
C ASP A 46 -11.55 -1.33 -1.95
N CYS A 47 -10.42 -1.95 -2.25
CA CYS A 47 -9.13 -1.59 -1.66
C CYS A 47 -8.71 -0.16 -2.04
N LYS A 48 -9.06 0.32 -3.24
CA LYS A 48 -8.63 1.65 -3.68
C LYS A 48 -9.33 2.74 -2.89
N ALA A 49 -10.63 2.56 -2.63
CA ALA A 49 -11.39 3.47 -1.80
C ALA A 49 -10.83 3.51 -0.36
N GLY A 50 -10.57 2.34 0.24
CA GLY A 50 -10.02 2.27 1.60
C GLY A 50 -8.60 2.85 1.72
N ALA A 51 -7.74 2.55 0.76
CA ALA A 51 -6.39 3.12 0.64
C ALA A 51 -6.40 4.65 0.51
N ALA A 52 -7.30 5.20 -0.30
CA ALA A 52 -7.40 6.63 -0.53
C ALA A 52 -7.84 7.38 0.74
N VAL A 53 -8.83 6.85 1.46
CA VAL A 53 -9.35 7.47 2.68
C VAL A 53 -8.31 7.46 3.80
N THR A 54 -7.64 6.33 4.06
CA THR A 54 -6.61 6.27 5.10
C THR A 54 -5.35 7.01 4.71
N GLY A 55 -4.97 7.03 3.43
CA GLY A 55 -3.90 7.86 2.91
C GLY A 55 -4.18 9.33 3.15
N ALA A 56 -5.37 9.81 2.77
CA ALA A 56 -5.79 11.19 3.02
C ALA A 56 -5.81 11.52 4.52
N ALA A 57 -6.36 10.64 5.36
CA ALA A 57 -6.37 10.82 6.81
C ALA A 57 -4.96 10.93 7.40
N THR A 58 -4.00 10.15 6.90
CA THR A 58 -2.62 10.17 7.38
C THR A 58 -1.89 11.46 6.98
N ILE A 59 -2.18 12.00 5.79
CA ILE A 59 -1.65 13.32 5.39
C ILE A 59 -2.23 14.44 6.26
N ILE A 60 -3.52 14.37 6.60
CA ILE A 60 -4.18 15.38 7.46
C ILE A 60 -3.66 15.31 8.90
N ASP A 61 -3.48 14.10 9.45
CA ASP A 61 -2.91 13.88 10.79
C ASP A 61 -1.50 14.45 10.93
N ASN A 62 -0.70 14.41 9.86
CA ASN A 62 0.66 14.93 9.86
C ASN A 62 0.73 16.47 9.81
N GLN A 63 -0.35 17.15 9.45
CA GLN A 63 -0.40 18.61 9.30
C GLN A 63 -0.90 19.34 10.56
N ASN A 64 -1.11 18.62 11.67
CA ASN A 64 -1.65 19.14 12.92
C ASN A 64 -0.64 19.02 14.07
#